data_AF-A0A5J4QL04-F1
#
_entry.id   AF-A0A5J4QL04-F1
#
_cell.length_a   1.000
_cell.length_b   1.000
_cell.length_c   1.000
_cell.angle_alpha   90.00
_cell.angle_beta   90.00
_cell.angle_gamma   90.00
#
_symmetry.space_group_name_H-M   'P 1'
#
loop_
_entity.id
_entity.type
_entity.pdbx_description
1 polymer ?
#
loop_
_entity_poly.entity_id
_entity_poly.type
_entity_poly.pdbx_seq_one_letter_code
_entity_poly.pdbx_strand_id
1 'polypeptide(L)'
;VRGGSEHSFGIHVAKMAGMPKSIVKRANDILQQLESDNRKEGVMAKPLDEVSGKREGIQLSFFQLDDPLLCQIRDEIRNLDVNHLTPIEALNKLNEIKKIVS
;
A
#
# COMPACT_ATOMS: atom_id res chain seq x y z
N VAL A 1 -1.06 18.84 -2.22
CA VAL A 1 -0.10 18.58 -3.30
C VAL A 1 -0.26 17.13 -3.70
N ARG A 2 -0.59 16.83 -4.96
CA ARG A 2 -0.83 15.44 -5.42
C ARG A 2 0.50 14.70 -5.46
N GLY A 3 0.76 13.92 -4.42
CA GLY A 3 1.89 13.01 -4.34
C GLY A 3 1.58 11.74 -5.13
N GLY A 4 2.35 11.53 -6.20
CA GLY A 4 2.48 10.24 -6.87
C GLY A 4 3.98 10.06 -7.10
N SER A 5 4.57 9.09 -6.42
CA SER A 5 5.98 8.70 -6.55
C SER A 5 6.21 7.95 -7.86
N GLU A 6 6.00 8.62 -9.00
CA GLU A 6 6.01 8.01 -10.33
C GLU A 6 7.39 7.99 -11.00
N HIS A 7 8.44 8.57 -10.41
CA HIS A 7 9.74 8.64 -11.08
C HIS A 7 10.88 8.41 -10.10
N SER A 8 11.41 7.18 -10.04
CA SER A 8 12.74 6.76 -9.55
C SER A 8 13.39 7.54 -8.38
N PHE A 9 12.59 8.18 -7.53
CA PHE A 9 13.05 9.20 -6.59
C PHE A 9 13.90 8.60 -5.48
N GLY A 10 13.58 7.36 -5.07
CA GLY A 10 14.39 6.61 -4.12
C GLY A 10 15.82 6.34 -4.61
N ILE A 11 16.01 6.06 -5.91
CA ILE A 11 17.34 5.88 -6.51
C ILE A 11 18.08 7.22 -6.56
N HIS A 12 17.36 8.30 -6.87
CA HIS A 12 17.92 9.65 -6.88
C HIS A 12 18.41 10.10 -5.50
N VAL A 13 17.59 9.89 -4.45
CA VAL A 13 17.97 10.17 -3.06
C VAL A 13 19.13 9.28 -2.62
N ALA A 14 19.13 7.99 -2.97
CA ALA A 14 20.25 7.09 -2.66
C ALA A 14 21.57 7.57 -3.29
N LYS A 15 21.53 8.09 -4.52
CA LYS A 15 22.70 8.68 -5.17
C LYS A 15 23.16 9.96 -4.47
N MET A 16 22.25 10.83 -4.06
CA MET A 16 22.57 12.04 -3.28
C MET A 16 23.14 11.71 -1.90
N ALA A 17 22.67 10.62 -1.28
CA ALA A 17 23.16 10.11 0.00
C ALA A 17 24.55 9.44 -0.10
N GLY A 18 25.20 9.46 -1.27
CA GLY A 18 26.56 8.96 -1.44
C GLY A 18 26.68 7.44 -1.56
N MET A 19 25.58 6.74 -1.88
CA MET A 19 25.60 5.29 -2.07
C MET A 19 26.59 4.86 -3.18
N PRO A 20 27.22 3.68 -3.07
CA PRO A 20 28.19 3.21 -4.06
C PRO A 20 27.61 3.18 -5.48
N LYS A 21 28.39 3.66 -6.46
CA LYS A 21 27.97 3.75 -7.87
C LYS A 21 27.53 2.40 -8.46
N SER A 22 28.15 1.30 -8.02
CA SER A 22 27.79 -0.06 -8.43
C SER A 22 26.37 -0.45 -7.99
N ILE A 23 25.96 -0.04 -6.79
CA ILE A 23 24.62 -0.32 -6.24
C ILE A 23 23.57 0.52 -6.94
N VAL A 24 23.82 1.82 -7.12
CA VAL A 24 22.91 2.73 -7.84
C VAL A 24 22.72 2.26 -9.29
N LYS A 25 23.80 1.82 -9.96
CA LYS A 25 23.72 1.28 -11.32
C LYS A 25 22.84 0.03 -11.39
N ARG A 26 23.09 -0.96 -10.52
CA ARG A 26 22.27 -2.19 -10.46
C ARG A 26 20.80 -1.89 -10.19
N ALA A 27 20.50 -0.93 -9.33
CA ALA A 27 19.12 -0.51 -9.05
C ALA A 27 18.42 0.07 -10.30
N ASN A 28 19.16 0.83 -11.12
CA ASN A 28 18.62 1.33 -12.40
C ASN A 28 18.40 0.20 -13.42
N ASP A 29 19.32 -0.77 -13.49
CA ASP A 29 19.19 -1.91 -14.41
C ASP A 29 17.94 -2.75 -14.08
N ILE A 30 17.69 -3.00 -12.78
CA ILE A 30 16.49 -3.69 -12.29
C ILE A 30 15.23 -2.87 -12.58
N LEU A 31 15.25 -1.56 -12.36
CA LEU A 31 14.12 -0.68 -12.67
C LEU A 31 13.74 -0.76 -14.16
N GLN A 32 14.74 -0.66 -15.05
CA GLN A 32 14.50 -0.79 -16.50
C GLN A 32 13.91 -2.14 -16.89
N GLN A 33 14.35 -3.22 -16.24
CA GLN A 33 13.80 -4.54 -16.46
C GLN A 33 12.32 -4.60 -16.04
N LEU A 34 12.00 -4.13 -14.83
CA LEU A 34 10.63 -4.10 -14.31
C LEU A 34 9.70 -3.22 -15.17
N GLU A 35 10.17 -2.05 -15.61
CA GLU A 35 9.40 -1.19 -16.52
C GLU A 35 9.19 -1.84 -17.90
N SER A 36 10.17 -2.59 -18.37
CA SER A 36 10.09 -3.29 -19.66
C SER A 36 9.17 -4.51 -19.60
N ASP A 37 9.19 -5.24 -18.48
CA ASP A 37 8.30 -6.38 -18.25
C ASP A 37 6.85 -5.90 -18.05
N ASN A 38 6.65 -4.80 -17.30
CA ASN A 38 5.34 -4.16 -17.14
C ASN A 38 4.77 -3.62 -18.48
N ARG A 39 5.64 -3.15 -19.38
CA ARG A 39 5.26 -2.77 -20.76
C ARG A 39 4.89 -3.97 -21.65
N LYS A 40 5.51 -5.14 -21.44
CA LYS A 40 5.23 -6.36 -22.21
C LYS A 40 3.94 -7.06 -21.78
N GLU A 41 3.57 -6.95 -20.50
CA GLU A 41 2.32 -7.49 -19.96
C GLU A 41 1.06 -6.65 -20.29
N GLY A 42 1.16 -5.73 -21.26
CA GLY A 42 0.00 -4.98 -21.77
C GLY A 42 -0.48 -3.85 -20.87
N VAL A 43 0.23 -3.52 -19.80
CA VAL A 43 -0.05 -2.33 -18.98
C VAL A 43 0.57 -1.11 -19.65
N MET A 44 -0.02 -0.70 -20.78
CA MET A 44 0.32 0.56 -21.42
C MET A 44 -0.08 1.72 -20.51
N ALA A 45 0.91 2.42 -19.97
CA ALA A 45 0.79 3.82 -19.64
C ALA A 45 0.29 4.57 -20.89
N LYS A 46 -1.01 4.93 -20.90
CA LYS A 46 -1.57 5.90 -21.83
C LYS A 46 -1.69 7.26 -21.12
N PRO A 47 -1.49 8.39 -21.83
CA PRO A 47 -1.54 9.72 -21.24
C PRO A 47 -2.94 10.01 -20.70
N LEU A 48 -2.99 10.60 -19.51
CA LEU A 48 -4.18 10.82 -18.68
C LEU A 48 -5.02 12.04 -19.11
N ASP A 49 -5.20 12.31 -20.40
CA ASP A 49 -5.92 13.52 -20.84
C ASP A 49 -7.39 13.34 -21.26
N GLU A 50 -7.94 12.12 -21.37
CA GLU A 50 -9.34 11.98 -21.87
C GLU A 50 -10.19 10.87 -21.21
N VAL A 51 -10.04 10.57 -19.92
CA VAL A 51 -10.97 9.63 -19.26
C VAL A 51 -11.49 10.17 -17.93
N SER A 52 -12.15 11.31 -18.02
CA SER A 52 -12.95 11.92 -16.94
C SER A 52 -14.27 11.18 -16.68
N GLY A 53 -14.32 9.84 -16.65
CA GLY A 53 -15.61 9.21 -16.36
C GLY A 53 -15.77 7.70 -16.20
N LYS A 54 -14.73 6.84 -16.23
CA LYS A 54 -15.01 5.39 -16.11
C LYS A 54 -13.88 4.43 -15.72
N ARG A 55 -12.96 4.82 -14.82
CA ARG A 55 -11.94 3.89 -14.30
C ARG A 55 -11.68 4.11 -12.81
N GLU A 56 -12.62 3.72 -11.96
CA GLU A 56 -12.45 3.67 -10.50
C GLU A 56 -11.88 2.33 -9.99
N GLY A 57 -11.59 1.35 -10.85
CA GLY A 57 -11.50 -0.05 -10.40
C GLY A 57 -10.13 -0.74 -10.40
N ILE A 58 -9.06 -0.16 -10.95
CA ILE A 58 -7.82 -0.94 -11.17
C ILE A 58 -6.58 -0.10 -10.85
N GLN A 59 -6.49 0.34 -9.60
CA GLN A 59 -5.23 0.77 -8.98
C GLN A 59 -5.31 0.37 -7.49
N LEU A 60 -4.29 -0.35 -7.00
CA LEU A 60 -4.08 -0.86 -5.63
C LEU A 60 -4.61 -2.27 -5.29
N SER A 61 -4.08 -3.31 -5.95
CA SER A 61 -4.16 -4.69 -5.38
C SER A 61 -2.95 -5.05 -4.50
N PHE A 62 -1.97 -4.14 -4.34
CA PHE A 62 -0.83 -4.31 -3.42
C PHE A 62 -1.12 -3.78 -2.00
N PHE A 63 -2.16 -2.95 -1.88
CA PHE A 63 -2.80 -2.56 -0.62
C PHE A 63 -4.29 -2.92 -0.74
N GLN A 64 -4.63 -4.19 -0.66
CA GLN A 64 -6.03 -4.56 -0.39
C GLN A 64 -6.36 -4.06 1.02
N LEU A 65 -6.82 -2.81 1.10
CA LEU A 65 -7.28 -2.18 2.34
C LEU A 65 -8.62 -2.78 2.84
N ASP A 66 -9.22 -3.65 2.03
CA ASP A 66 -10.53 -4.24 2.23
C ASP A 66 -10.43 -5.74 2.55
N ASP A 67 -9.46 -6.14 3.38
CA ASP A 67 -9.56 -7.45 4.02
C ASP A 67 -10.85 -7.45 4.85
N PRO A 68 -11.86 -8.27 4.50
CA PRO A 68 -13.14 -8.27 5.19
C PRO A 68 -12.99 -8.54 6.69
N LEU A 69 -11.95 -9.29 7.09
CA LEU A 69 -11.63 -9.57 8.49
C LEU A 69 -11.11 -8.32 9.20
N LEU A 70 -10.21 -7.55 8.57
CA LEU A 70 -9.71 -6.29 9.14
C LEU A 70 -10.79 -5.22 9.20
N CYS A 71 -11.71 -5.17 8.23
CA CYS A 71 -12.87 -4.30 8.27
C CYS A 71 -13.80 -4.62 9.45
N GLN A 72 -14.06 -5.90 9.70
CA GLN A 72 -14.86 -6.34 10.85
C GLN A 72 -14.20 -5.93 12.18
N ILE A 73 -12.91 -6.22 12.36
CA ILE A 73 -12.17 -5.84 13.57
C ILE A 73 -12.17 -4.32 13.77
N ARG A 74 -11.93 -3.55 12.70
CA ARG A 74 -11.96 -2.08 12.76
C ARG A 74 -13.31 -1.57 13.23
N ASP A 75 -14.40 -2.10 12.68
CA ASP A 75 -15.75 -1.65 13.01
C ASP A 75 -16.14 -2.05 14.44
N GLU A 76 -15.71 -3.22 14.92
CA GLU A 76 -15.86 -3.64 16.32
C GLU A 76 -15.13 -2.68 17.27
N ILE A 77 -13.86 -2.37 17.00
CA ILE A 77 -13.07 -1.46 17.84
C ILE A 77 -13.67 -0.05 17.83
N ARG A 78 -14.16 0.41 16.67
CA ARG A 78 -14.72 1.76 16.52
C ARG A 78 -16.02 1.95 17.31
N ASN A 79 -16.82 0.91 17.44
CA ASN A 79 -18.09 0.95 18.17
C ASN A 79 -17.93 0.62 19.67
N LEU A 80 -16.72 0.31 20.11
CA LEU A 80 -16.44 -0.05 21.49
C LEU A 80 -16.37 1.20 22.39
N ASP A 81 -17.22 1.25 23.41
CA ASP A 81 -17.16 2.31 24.42
C ASP A 81 -16.19 1.96 25.55
N VAL A 82 -14.93 2.35 25.36
CA VAL A 82 -13.83 2.07 26.31
C VAL A 82 -14.10 2.65 27.70
N ASN A 83 -14.88 3.72 27.83
CA ASN A 83 -15.10 4.39 29.12
C ASN A 83 -16.12 3.66 30.02
N HIS A 84 -16.93 2.77 29.44
CA HIS A 84 -17.98 2.04 30.17
C HIS A 84 -17.67 0.54 30.29
N LEU A 85 -16.53 0.07 29.79
CA LEU A 85 -16.11 -1.32 29.94
C LEU A 85 -15.54 -1.59 31.33
N THR A 86 -15.94 -2.71 31.91
CA THR A 86 -15.22 -3.26 33.06
C THR A 86 -13.87 -3.86 32.61
N PRO A 87 -12.86 -3.93 33.49
CA PRO A 87 -11.56 -4.50 33.13
C PRO A 87 -11.63 -5.93 32.59
N ILE A 88 -12.59 -6.74 33.07
CA ILE A 88 -12.77 -8.12 32.62
C ILE A 88 -13.40 -8.18 31.22
N GLU A 89 -14.33 -7.29 30.91
CA GLU A 89 -14.93 -7.20 29.57
C GLU A 89 -13.92 -6.73 28.53
N ALA A 90 -13.07 -5.76 28.87
CA ALA A 90 -11.99 -5.32 27.99
C ALA A 90 -11.02 -6.47 27.68
N LEU A 91 -10.66 -7.27 28.69
CA LEU A 91 -9.78 -8.43 28.49
C LEU A 91 -10.45 -9.52 27.63
N ASN A 92 -11.74 -9.77 27.84
CA ASN A 92 -12.50 -10.72 27.04
C ASN A 92 -12.60 -10.27 25.57
N LYS A 93 -12.92 -8.99 25.32
CA LYS A 93 -12.96 -8.40 23.97
C LYS A 93 -11.61 -8.49 23.27
N LEU A 94 -10.51 -8.24 23.98
CA LEU A 94 -9.17 -8.40 23.43
C LEU A 94 -8.86 -9.86 23.05
N ASN A 95 -9.29 -10.82 23.87
CA ASN A 95 -9.13 -12.24 23.58
C ASN A 95 -9.96 -12.71 22.37
N GLU A 96 -11.17 -12.16 22.19
CA GLU A 96 -12.00 -12.38 21.00
C GLU A 96 -11.27 -11.90 19.74
N ILE A 97 -10.79 -10.66 19.72
CA ILE A 97 -10.03 -10.09 18.58
C ILE A 97 -8.79 -10.93 18.27
N LYS A 98 -8.05 -11.37 19.30
CA LYS A 98 -6.87 -12.23 19.13
C LYS A 98 -7.19 -13.56 18.44
N LYS A 99 -8.33 -14.18 18.77
CA LYS A 99 -8.78 -15.44 18.13
C LYS A 99 -9.16 -15.27 16.67
N ILE A 100 -9.61 -14.08 16.27
CA ILE A 100 -9.96 -13.77 14.89
C ILE A 100 -8.70 -13.56 14.04
N VAL A 101 -7.63 -13.03 14.65
CA VAL A 101 -6.35 -12.74 13.96
C VAL A 101 -5.38 -13.93 13.95
N SER A 102 -5.47 -14.85 14.92
CA SER A 102 -4.60 -16.04 15.03
C SER A 102 -5.10 -17.21 14.18
#